data_AF-A0AAD7B0S5-F1
#
_entry.id   AF-A0AAD7B0S5-F1
#
_cell.length_a   1.000
_cell.length_b   1.000
_cell.length_c   1.000
_cell.angle_alpha   90.00
_cell.angle_beta   90.00
_cell.angle_gamma   90.00
#
_symmetry.space_group_name_H-M   'P 1'
#
loop_
_entity.id
_entity.type
_entity.pdbx_description
1 polymer ?
#
loop_
_entity_poly.entity_id
_entity_poly.type
_entity_poly.pdbx_seq_one_letter_code
_entity_poly.pdbx_strand_id
1 'polypeptide(L)'
;MSNDTLLPDFTRLGPTEPFSVLRKLLWPASEETWANDLALDEPERLATFIQEFTPDDQDSPSKIRYIDLTKNPSLAVDQLAALDVLIVRQDYLDFMAQTQRSRKLDGKPRYGREYLTGEHGTGKSVGAFYFLFRLLAAGQPVFFTPNTNAGIYYFSKSGVDFLQEEGMTMDRKAVMHVVRGSWVIINDPKWQPGNWWVEATLGGIWTAAPEGEWLMQQLTMQLKAGAWGMKPWSPGEIAAVKTLRTNQLQ
;
A
#
# COMPACT_ATOMS: atom_id res chain seq x y z
N MET A 1 22.27 -6.93 -12.88
CA MET A 1 22.60 -5.48 -12.82
C MET A 1 22.05 -4.97 -11.50
N SER A 2 22.91 -4.52 -10.58
CA SER A 2 22.46 -3.98 -9.29
C SER A 2 21.91 -2.57 -9.52
N ASN A 3 20.59 -2.39 -9.35
CA ASN A 3 19.94 -1.09 -9.36
C ASN A 3 20.15 -0.38 -8.02
N ASP A 4 21.42 -0.15 -7.63
CA ASP A 4 21.79 0.67 -6.46
C ASP A 4 21.79 2.18 -6.80
N THR A 5 21.25 2.56 -7.94
CA THR A 5 21.22 3.95 -8.40
C THR A 5 20.20 4.73 -7.58
N LEU A 6 20.70 5.68 -6.79
CA LEU A 6 19.87 6.73 -6.20
C LEU A 6 19.09 7.42 -7.32
N LEU A 7 17.77 7.51 -7.19
CA LEU A 7 16.94 8.23 -8.15
C LEU A 7 17.31 9.73 -8.11
N PRO A 8 17.34 10.43 -9.27
CA PRO A 8 17.53 11.88 -9.29
C PRO A 8 16.54 12.58 -8.37
N ASP A 9 17.01 13.58 -7.62
CA ASP A 9 16.26 14.38 -6.65
C ASP A 9 15.78 13.62 -5.39
N PHE A 10 15.92 12.30 -5.34
CA PHE A 10 15.63 11.55 -4.12
C PHE A 10 16.83 11.57 -3.16
N THR A 11 16.55 11.68 -1.87
CA THR A 11 17.53 11.53 -0.80
C THR A 11 17.36 10.17 -0.12
N ARG A 12 18.45 9.42 0.03
CA ARG A 12 18.45 8.15 0.78
C ARG A 12 18.16 8.43 2.25
N LEU A 13 17.11 7.81 2.77
CA LEU A 13 16.79 7.88 4.19
C LEU A 13 17.80 7.08 5.02
N GLY A 14 18.06 7.57 6.23
CA GLY A 14 18.90 6.89 7.22
C GLY A 14 18.30 5.55 7.67
N PRO A 15 19.10 4.63 8.23
CA PRO A 15 18.66 3.30 8.63
C PRO A 15 17.68 3.30 9.82
N THR A 16 17.61 4.40 10.57
CA THR A 16 16.75 4.58 11.74
C THR A 16 15.44 5.30 11.43
N GLU A 17 15.28 5.81 10.20
CA GLU A 17 14.04 6.47 9.77
C GLU A 17 12.86 5.49 9.80
N PRO A 18 11.63 5.91 10.19
CA PRO A 18 10.50 4.99 10.36
C PRO A 18 10.23 4.09 9.15
N PHE A 19 10.25 4.66 7.93
CA PHE A 19 10.05 3.88 6.71
C PHE A 19 11.25 2.97 6.37
N SER A 20 12.48 3.35 6.71
CA SER A 20 13.65 2.48 6.57
C SER A 20 13.57 1.27 7.51
N VAL A 21 13.10 1.49 8.75
CA VAL A 21 12.87 0.42 9.73
C VAL A 21 11.75 -0.51 9.26
N LEU A 22 10.62 0.05 8.81
CA LEU A 22 9.51 -0.72 8.21
C LEU A 22 9.99 -1.60 7.05
N ARG A 23 10.76 -1.01 6.12
CA ARG A 23 11.34 -1.72 4.99
C ARG A 23 12.22 -2.86 5.47
N LYS A 24 13.15 -2.62 6.40
CA LYS A 24 14.05 -3.65 6.92
C LYS A 24 13.30 -4.79 7.62
N LEU A 25 12.19 -4.48 8.29
CA LEU A 25 11.40 -5.46 9.01
C LEU A 25 10.67 -6.44 8.07
N LEU A 26 10.07 -5.90 7.01
CA LEU A 26 9.21 -6.64 6.09
C LEU A 26 9.93 -7.19 4.86
N TRP A 27 10.95 -6.51 4.33
CA TRP A 27 11.62 -6.94 3.10
C TRP A 27 12.32 -8.29 3.29
N PRO A 28 12.15 -9.25 2.37
CA PRO A 28 12.76 -10.58 2.50
C PRO A 28 14.29 -10.51 2.54
N ALA A 29 14.90 -11.29 3.44
CA ALA A 29 16.35 -11.32 3.64
C ALA A 29 17.09 -12.14 2.57
N SER A 30 16.43 -13.15 1.99
CA SER A 30 17.01 -13.97 0.91
C SER A 30 16.88 -13.25 -0.43
N GLU A 31 17.90 -13.39 -1.28
CA GLU A 31 17.85 -12.94 -2.68
C GLU A 31 16.92 -13.79 -3.56
N GLU A 32 16.22 -14.75 -2.95
CA GLU A 32 15.41 -15.75 -3.63
C GLU A 32 14.14 -15.13 -4.19
N THR A 33 14.21 -14.91 -5.50
CA THR A 33 13.09 -14.74 -6.43
C THR A 33 12.20 -13.53 -6.15
N TRP A 34 12.59 -12.43 -6.78
CA TRP A 34 11.67 -11.39 -7.24
C TRP A 34 10.63 -12.07 -8.13
N ALA A 35 9.47 -12.39 -7.57
CA ALA A 35 8.35 -12.81 -8.39
C ALA A 35 7.84 -11.56 -9.12
N ASN A 36 7.92 -11.55 -10.46
CA ASN A 36 7.29 -10.50 -11.28
C ASN A 36 5.75 -10.44 -11.05
N ASP A 37 5.21 -11.52 -10.49
CA ASP A 37 3.83 -11.67 -10.06
C ASP A 37 3.78 -11.73 -8.53
N LEU A 38 3.00 -10.86 -7.90
CA LEU A 38 2.64 -11.08 -6.50
C LEU A 38 1.82 -12.37 -6.38
N ALA A 39 2.12 -13.17 -5.36
CA ALA A 39 1.28 -14.29 -4.97
C ALA A 39 -0.12 -13.79 -4.57
N LEU A 40 -1.13 -14.62 -4.86
CA LEU A 40 -2.52 -14.37 -4.43
C LEU A 40 -2.67 -14.48 -2.92
N ASP A 41 -1.84 -15.31 -2.30
CA ASP A 41 -1.77 -15.46 -0.85
C ASP A 41 -0.95 -14.33 -0.22
N GLU A 42 -1.12 -14.14 1.09
CA GLU A 42 -0.31 -13.19 1.84
C GLU A 42 1.13 -13.68 1.95
N PRO A 43 2.13 -12.80 1.79
CA PRO A 43 3.53 -13.18 1.98
C PRO A 43 3.77 -13.71 3.40
N GLU A 44 4.53 -14.80 3.52
CA GLU A 44 4.80 -15.46 4.81
C GLU A 44 5.31 -14.49 5.87
N ARG A 45 6.20 -13.57 5.49
CA ARG A 45 6.75 -12.56 6.39
C ARG A 45 5.65 -11.66 6.98
N LEU A 46 4.69 -11.21 6.17
CA LEU A 46 3.56 -10.41 6.65
C LEU A 46 2.64 -11.25 7.54
N ALA A 47 2.39 -12.51 7.18
CA ALA A 47 1.51 -13.40 7.93
C ALA A 47 1.95 -13.56 9.40
N THR A 48 3.24 -13.47 9.71
CA THR A 48 3.75 -13.54 11.10
C THR A 48 3.27 -12.41 12.01
N PHE A 49 2.80 -11.29 11.44
CA PHE A 49 2.28 -10.14 12.19
C PHE A 49 0.75 -10.16 12.31
N ILE A 50 0.06 -11.04 11.57
CA ILE A 50 -1.39 -11.10 11.52
C ILE A 50 -1.90 -12.07 12.59
N GLN A 51 -2.73 -11.56 13.48
CA GLN A 51 -3.46 -12.30 14.50
C GLN A 51 -4.94 -12.44 14.09
N GLU A 52 -5.60 -13.43 14.67
CA GLU A 52 -7.04 -13.66 14.49
C GLU A 52 -7.75 -13.46 15.83
N PHE A 53 -8.92 -12.82 15.79
CA PHE A 53 -9.82 -12.63 16.92
C PHE A 53 -11.22 -13.07 16.50
N THR A 54 -11.88 -13.88 17.34
CA THR A 54 -13.29 -14.24 17.15
C THR A 54 -14.11 -13.39 18.13
N PRO A 55 -14.99 -12.48 17.66
CA PRO A 55 -15.90 -11.77 18.54
C PRO A 55 -16.84 -12.75 19.25
N ASP A 56 -17.14 -12.51 20.53
CA ASP A 56 -18.08 -13.34 21.31
C ASP A 56 -19.55 -13.17 20.87
N ASP A 57 -19.82 -12.28 19.92
CA ASP A 57 -21.16 -11.96 19.44
C ASP A 57 -21.64 -13.00 18.41
N GLN A 58 -22.77 -13.67 18.70
CA GLN A 58 -23.29 -14.79 17.91
C GLN A 58 -23.61 -14.43 16.45
N ASP A 59 -23.76 -13.13 16.16
CA ASP A 59 -24.12 -12.61 14.84
C ASP A 59 -22.91 -12.31 13.93
N SER A 60 -21.67 -12.51 14.40
CA SER A 60 -20.46 -12.33 13.58
C SER A 60 -19.52 -13.53 13.66
N PRO A 61 -19.84 -14.65 12.96
CA PRO A 61 -19.04 -15.88 13.01
C PRO A 61 -17.69 -15.76 12.29
N SER A 62 -17.38 -14.63 11.65
CA SER A 62 -16.15 -14.42 10.90
C SER A 62 -15.00 -14.06 11.83
N LYS A 63 -13.91 -14.83 11.78
CA LYS A 63 -12.65 -14.43 12.42
C LYS A 63 -12.20 -13.08 11.87
N ILE A 64 -11.99 -12.12 12.76
CA ILE A 64 -11.42 -10.82 12.44
C ILE A 64 -9.90 -10.94 12.45
N ARG A 65 -9.27 -10.58 11.34
CA ARG A 65 -7.82 -10.58 11.19
C ARG A 65 -7.28 -9.19 11.49
N TYR A 66 -6.15 -9.08 12.18
CA TYR A 66 -5.59 -7.79 12.54
C TYR A 66 -4.08 -7.86 12.78
N ILE A 67 -3.41 -6.72 12.69
CA ILE A 67 -2.03 -6.52 13.14
C ILE A 67 -2.09 -5.68 14.41
N ASP A 68 -1.49 -6.19 15.48
CA ASP A 68 -1.31 -5.47 16.74
C ASP A 68 -0.11 -4.53 16.63
N LEU A 69 -0.39 -3.24 16.52
CA LEU A 69 0.63 -2.20 16.35
C LEU A 69 1.34 -1.88 17.67
N THR A 70 0.70 -2.14 18.82
CA THR A 70 1.32 -1.95 20.14
C THR A 70 2.41 -2.99 20.40
N LYS A 71 2.20 -4.24 19.95
CA LYS A 71 3.22 -5.30 20.01
C LYS A 71 4.29 -5.17 18.92
N ASN A 72 3.99 -4.43 17.85
CA ASN A 72 4.88 -4.25 16.71
C ASN A 72 5.07 -2.75 16.39
N PRO A 73 5.68 -1.97 17.31
CA PRO A 73 5.77 -0.51 17.16
C PRO A 73 6.56 -0.09 15.91
N SER A 74 7.44 -0.94 15.39
CA SER A 74 8.15 -0.71 14.12
C SER A 74 7.26 -0.75 12.87
N LEU A 75 6.04 -1.30 12.95
CA LEU A 75 5.01 -1.19 11.91
C LEU A 75 4.17 0.08 12.04
N ALA A 76 4.15 0.68 13.23
CA ALA A 76 3.40 1.88 13.55
C ALA A 76 4.20 3.15 13.19
N VAL A 77 4.48 3.33 11.89
CA VAL A 77 5.02 4.60 11.37
C VAL A 77 4.11 5.77 11.79
N ASP A 78 4.60 7.01 11.82
CA ASP A 78 3.90 8.15 12.44
C ASP A 78 2.40 8.28 12.07
N GLN A 79 2.03 7.96 10.83
CA GLN A 79 0.64 8.01 10.35
C GLN A 79 -0.25 6.88 10.88
N LEU A 80 0.33 5.80 11.39
CA LEU A 80 -0.32 4.68 12.08
C LEU A 80 -0.09 4.68 13.59
N ALA A 81 0.82 5.52 14.11
CA ALA A 81 1.20 5.53 15.53
C ALA A 81 0.02 5.79 16.49
N ALA A 82 -1.03 6.47 16.02
CA ALA A 82 -2.26 6.69 16.78
C ALA A 82 -3.23 5.50 16.77
N LEU A 83 -2.91 4.41 16.07
CA LEU A 83 -3.72 3.21 15.97
C LEU A 83 -3.08 2.09 16.81
N ASP A 84 -3.90 1.44 17.64
CA ASP A 84 -3.44 0.28 18.41
C ASP A 84 -3.47 -1.00 17.56
N VAL A 85 -4.40 -1.05 16.60
CA VAL A 85 -4.61 -2.18 15.70
C VAL A 85 -4.86 -1.72 14.27
N LEU A 86 -4.34 -2.48 13.32
CA LEU A 86 -4.69 -2.41 11.91
C LEU A 86 -5.54 -3.64 11.56
N ILE A 87 -6.82 -3.44 11.24
CA ILE A 87 -7.70 -4.54 10.82
C ILE A 87 -7.35 -4.96 9.40
N VAL A 88 -7.17 -6.26 9.17
CA VAL A 88 -6.96 -6.84 7.84
C VAL A 88 -8.31 -7.27 7.29
N ARG A 89 -8.93 -6.37 6.51
CA ARG A 89 -10.28 -6.57 5.95
C ARG A 89 -10.26 -7.52 4.76
N GLN A 90 -11.32 -8.32 4.61
CA GLN A 90 -11.50 -9.16 3.42
C GLN A 90 -11.51 -8.33 2.13
N ASP A 91 -12.09 -7.12 2.17
CA ASP A 91 -12.08 -6.20 1.03
C ASP A 91 -10.67 -5.83 0.56
N TYR A 92 -9.66 -5.79 1.45
CA TYR A 92 -8.27 -5.55 1.05
C TYR A 92 -7.69 -6.75 0.30
N LEU A 93 -8.01 -7.95 0.75
CA LEU A 93 -7.58 -9.20 0.12
C LEU A 93 -8.19 -9.34 -1.28
N ASP A 94 -9.50 -9.11 -1.37
CA ASP A 94 -10.25 -9.20 -2.61
C ASP A 94 -9.78 -8.16 -3.62
N PHE A 95 -9.52 -6.92 -3.18
CA PHE A 95 -8.96 -5.86 -4.01
C PHE A 95 -7.58 -6.23 -4.59
N MET A 96 -6.68 -6.77 -3.77
CA MET A 96 -5.35 -7.21 -4.23
C MET A 96 -5.46 -8.37 -5.22
N ALA A 97 -6.33 -9.34 -4.95
CA ALA A 97 -6.59 -10.45 -5.87
C ALA A 97 -7.14 -9.94 -7.22
N GLN A 98 -8.06 -8.97 -7.20
CA GLN A 98 -8.59 -8.34 -8.41
C GLN A 98 -7.50 -7.61 -9.18
N THR A 99 -6.66 -6.81 -8.50
CA THR A 99 -5.55 -6.06 -9.10
C THR A 99 -4.54 -6.99 -9.78
N GLN A 100 -4.31 -8.18 -9.22
CA GLN A 100 -3.45 -9.19 -9.84
C GLN A 100 -4.12 -9.90 -11.02
N ARG A 101 -5.42 -10.22 -10.92
CA ARG A 101 -6.18 -10.86 -12.00
C ARG A 101 -6.31 -9.95 -13.21
N SER A 102 -6.54 -8.66 -13.02
CA SER A 102 -6.64 -7.69 -14.12
C SER A 102 -5.34 -7.57 -14.94
N ARG A 103 -4.18 -7.92 -14.35
CA ARG A 103 -2.91 -8.03 -15.08
C ARG A 103 -2.83 -9.23 -16.03
N LYS A 104 -3.58 -10.32 -15.78
CA LYS A 104 -3.45 -11.60 -16.51
C LYS A 104 -4.49 -11.80 -17.63
N LEU A 105 -5.56 -11.00 -17.66
CA LEU A 105 -6.76 -11.28 -18.45
C LEU A 105 -6.65 -11.13 -19.97
N ASP A 106 -5.63 -10.44 -20.51
CA ASP A 106 -5.66 -10.03 -21.94
C ASP A 106 -4.45 -10.48 -22.79
N GLY A 107 -3.49 -11.25 -22.25
CA GLY A 107 -2.25 -11.62 -22.97
C GLY A 107 -1.34 -10.42 -23.35
N LYS A 108 -1.82 -9.20 -23.12
CA LYS A 108 -1.09 -7.94 -23.09
C LYS A 108 -1.05 -7.49 -21.62
N PRO A 109 0.07 -7.00 -21.10
CA PRO A 109 0.11 -6.44 -19.76
C PRO A 109 -0.82 -5.21 -19.71
N ARG A 110 -2.08 -5.41 -19.33
CA ARG A 110 -2.88 -4.34 -18.77
C ARG A 110 -2.33 -4.14 -17.37
N TYR A 111 -1.49 -3.12 -17.23
CA TYR A 111 -0.97 -2.71 -15.94
C TYR A 111 -2.17 -2.49 -15.01
N GLY A 112 -2.29 -3.31 -13.97
CA GLY A 112 -3.40 -3.31 -13.03
C GLY A 112 -3.45 -1.97 -12.32
N ARG A 113 -4.29 -1.06 -12.83
CA ARG A 113 -4.54 0.25 -12.26
C ARG A 113 -5.91 0.12 -11.62
N GLU A 114 -5.92 -0.10 -10.33
CA GLU A 114 -7.16 -0.25 -9.58
C GLU A 114 -7.27 0.91 -8.60
N TYR A 115 -8.46 1.49 -8.57
CA TYR A 115 -8.80 2.57 -7.68
C TYR A 115 -9.69 2.01 -6.57
N LEU A 116 -9.22 2.12 -5.33
CA LEU A 116 -9.98 1.78 -4.14
C LEU A 116 -10.83 2.97 -3.73
N THR A 117 -12.13 2.88 -3.98
CA THR A 117 -13.12 3.90 -3.64
C THR A 117 -13.96 3.52 -2.43
N GLY A 118 -14.67 4.49 -1.85
CA GLY A 118 -15.62 4.25 -0.77
C GLY A 118 -15.88 5.52 0.03
N GLU A 119 -16.89 5.48 0.89
CA GLU A 119 -17.26 6.62 1.75
C GLU A 119 -16.12 7.06 2.68
N HIS A 120 -16.23 8.27 3.21
CA HIS A 120 -15.29 8.75 4.22
C HIS A 120 -15.28 7.81 5.45
N GLY A 121 -14.10 7.50 5.97
CA GLY A 121 -13.97 6.66 7.17
C GLY A 121 -14.05 5.14 6.94
N THR A 122 -14.15 4.63 5.70
CA THR A 122 -14.19 3.17 5.42
C THR A 122 -12.85 2.43 5.55
N GLY A 123 -11.78 3.13 5.98
CA GLY A 123 -10.46 2.54 6.20
C GLY A 123 -9.55 2.49 4.96
N LYS A 124 -9.77 3.33 3.95
CA LYS A 124 -8.92 3.36 2.73
C LYS A 124 -7.45 3.67 3.02
N SER A 125 -7.18 4.67 3.87
CA SER A 125 -5.80 5.04 4.24
C SER A 125 -5.10 3.94 5.03
N VAL A 126 -5.85 3.20 5.87
CA VAL A 126 -5.35 2.00 6.56
C VAL A 126 -5.05 0.89 5.55
N GLY A 127 -5.93 0.70 4.56
CA GLY A 127 -5.72 -0.19 3.42
C GLY A 127 -4.44 0.12 2.65
N ALA A 128 -4.11 1.39 2.44
CA ALA A 128 -2.88 1.82 1.79
C ALA A 128 -1.62 1.27 2.48
N PHE A 129 -1.58 1.34 3.80
CA PHE A 129 -0.49 0.77 4.60
C PHE A 129 -0.47 -0.75 4.55
N TYR A 130 -1.64 -1.40 4.61
CA TYR A 130 -1.72 -2.86 4.43
C TYR A 130 -1.16 -3.31 3.06
N PHE A 131 -1.51 -2.61 1.98
CA PHE A 131 -0.96 -2.89 0.66
C PHE A 131 0.54 -2.65 0.60
N LEU A 132 1.03 -1.56 1.21
CA LEU A 132 2.47 -1.29 1.33
C LEU A 132 3.16 -2.46 2.05
N PHE A 133 2.64 -2.91 3.19
CA PHE A 133 3.22 -4.02 3.94
C PHE A 133 3.28 -5.29 3.12
N ARG A 134 2.21 -5.58 2.37
CA ARG A 134 2.13 -6.74 1.48
C ARG A 134 3.15 -6.67 0.34
N LEU A 135 3.30 -5.51 -0.30
CA LEU A 135 4.30 -5.30 -1.36
C LEU A 135 5.73 -5.44 -0.83
N LEU A 136 6.03 -4.84 0.33
CA LEU A 136 7.35 -4.94 0.97
C LEU A 136 7.68 -6.37 1.38
N ALA A 137 6.73 -7.08 1.98
CA ALA A 137 6.90 -8.48 2.37
C ALA A 137 7.05 -9.43 1.16
N ALA A 138 6.55 -9.02 -0.01
CA ALA A 138 6.77 -9.70 -1.29
C ALA A 138 8.05 -9.24 -2.01
N GLY A 139 8.87 -8.36 -1.41
CA GLY A 139 10.09 -7.84 -2.00
C GLY A 139 9.88 -6.95 -3.24
N GLN A 140 8.69 -6.36 -3.38
CA GLN A 140 8.33 -5.55 -4.54
C GLN A 140 8.81 -4.10 -4.36
N PRO A 141 9.50 -3.51 -5.36
CA PRO A 141 9.74 -2.07 -5.38
C PRO A 141 8.42 -1.32 -5.41
N VAL A 142 8.31 -0.28 -4.60
CA VAL A 142 7.07 0.49 -4.47
C VAL A 142 7.36 1.97 -4.24
N PHE A 143 6.65 2.81 -4.99
CA PHE A 143 6.49 4.22 -4.65
C PHE A 143 5.24 4.40 -3.79
N PHE A 144 5.35 5.16 -2.71
CA PHE A 144 4.27 5.38 -1.76
C PHE A 144 4.17 6.87 -1.44
N THR A 145 2.95 7.41 -1.54
CA THR A 145 2.64 8.76 -1.05
C THR A 145 1.68 8.67 0.13
N PRO A 146 2.12 8.99 1.37
CA PRO A 146 1.23 9.02 2.51
C PRO A 146 0.31 10.24 2.47
N ASN A 147 -0.85 10.15 3.14
CA ASN A 147 -1.85 11.23 3.24
C ASN A 147 -1.40 12.40 4.14
N THR A 148 -0.25 13.02 3.85
CA THR A 148 0.36 14.05 4.72
C THR A 148 1.10 15.17 3.96
N ASN A 149 1.00 15.26 2.61
CA ASN A 149 1.81 16.16 1.77
C ASN A 149 3.32 16.04 2.04
N ALA A 150 3.78 14.88 2.50
CA ALA A 150 5.16 14.70 2.93
C ALA A 150 6.12 14.52 1.75
N GLY A 151 5.64 14.10 0.58
CA GLY A 151 6.48 13.73 -0.56
C GLY A 151 6.31 12.26 -0.97
N ILE A 152 7.24 11.76 -1.78
CA ILE A 152 7.20 10.41 -2.37
C ILE A 152 8.30 9.56 -1.75
N TYR A 153 7.93 8.41 -1.22
CA TYR A 153 8.87 7.40 -0.73
C TYR A 153 9.04 6.31 -1.78
N TYR A 154 10.28 5.94 -2.09
CA TYR A 154 10.61 4.82 -2.95
C TYR A 154 11.30 3.73 -2.14
N PHE A 155 10.65 2.57 -2.04
CA PHE A 155 11.17 1.40 -1.36
C PHE A 155 11.82 0.47 -2.37
N SER A 156 13.07 0.09 -2.11
CA SER A 156 13.84 -0.81 -2.98
C SER A 156 14.62 -1.84 -2.17
N LYS A 157 15.37 -2.70 -2.87
CA LYS A 157 16.33 -3.62 -2.23
C LYS A 157 17.41 -2.88 -1.45
N SER A 158 17.77 -1.68 -1.88
CA SER A 158 18.93 -0.94 -1.38
C SER A 158 18.59 -0.03 -0.20
N GLY A 159 17.31 0.29 -0.01
CA GLY A 159 16.86 1.13 1.09
C GLY A 159 15.53 1.83 0.78
N VAL A 160 15.32 2.95 1.47
CA VAL A 160 14.20 3.85 1.20
C VAL A 160 14.76 5.20 0.77
N ASP A 161 14.31 5.65 -0.38
CA ASP A 161 14.65 6.94 -0.96
C ASP A 161 13.43 7.87 -0.80
N PHE A 162 13.64 9.15 -0.54
CA PHE A 162 12.59 10.13 -0.29
C PHE A 162 12.75 11.37 -1.16
N LEU A 163 11.66 11.79 -1.79
CA LEU A 163 11.58 12.99 -2.62
C LEU A 163 10.57 13.97 -2.03
N GLN A 164 11.03 15.17 -1.68
CA GLN A 164 10.17 16.27 -1.26
C GLN A 164 9.48 16.91 -2.48
N GLU A 165 8.19 17.21 -2.37
CA GLU A 165 7.34 17.59 -3.52
C GLU A 165 7.67 18.98 -4.12
N GLU A 166 8.29 19.88 -3.34
CA GLU A 166 8.62 21.24 -3.78
C GLU A 166 9.72 21.25 -4.86
N GLY A 167 9.37 21.69 -6.08
CA GLY A 167 10.33 21.99 -7.15
C GLY A 167 10.69 20.83 -8.08
N MET A 168 9.88 19.75 -8.11
CA MET A 168 10.13 18.57 -8.94
C MET A 168 10.40 18.89 -10.42
N THR A 169 11.57 18.47 -10.89
CA THR A 169 11.83 18.22 -12.32
C THR A 169 12.32 16.80 -12.51
N MET A 170 11.46 15.81 -12.21
CA MET A 170 11.79 14.40 -12.47
C MET A 170 12.19 14.21 -13.94
N ASP A 171 13.47 13.94 -14.20
CA ASP A 171 13.92 13.55 -15.53
C ASP A 171 13.28 12.20 -15.88
N ARG A 172 12.25 12.27 -16.73
CA ARG A 172 11.49 11.13 -17.22
C ARG A 172 12.42 10.02 -17.72
N LYS A 173 13.51 10.33 -18.43
CA LYS A 173 14.43 9.31 -18.97
C LYS A 173 15.19 8.61 -17.84
N ALA A 174 15.62 9.37 -16.85
CA ALA A 174 16.39 8.85 -15.74
C ALA A 174 15.56 7.90 -14.85
N VAL A 175 14.29 8.19 -14.60
CA VAL A 175 13.46 7.39 -13.68
C VAL A 175 12.61 6.31 -14.36
N MET A 176 12.43 6.36 -15.69
CA MET A 176 11.53 5.46 -16.43
C MET A 176 11.75 3.98 -16.14
N HIS A 177 13.01 3.54 -16.11
CA HIS A 177 13.35 2.13 -15.94
C HIS A 177 12.98 1.63 -14.54
N VAL A 178 13.14 2.47 -13.52
CA VAL A 178 12.74 2.15 -12.14
C VAL A 178 11.23 2.13 -12.00
N VAL A 179 10.54 3.14 -12.55
CA VAL A 179 9.08 3.23 -12.53
C VAL A 179 8.45 2.00 -13.18
N ARG A 180 8.99 1.52 -14.31
CA ARG A 180 8.48 0.32 -15.00
C ARG A 180 8.52 -0.97 -14.17
N GLY A 181 9.49 -1.09 -13.27
CA GLY A 181 9.63 -2.25 -12.39
C GLY A 181 8.95 -2.10 -11.04
N SER A 182 8.25 -0.99 -10.79
CA SER A 182 7.75 -0.63 -9.46
C SER A 182 6.23 -0.56 -9.41
N TRP A 183 5.70 -0.91 -8.24
CA TRP A 183 4.34 -0.60 -7.85
C TRP A 183 4.22 0.85 -7.41
N VAL A 184 2.99 1.35 -7.41
CA VAL A 184 2.65 2.67 -6.90
C VAL A 184 1.44 2.56 -6.00
N ILE A 185 1.53 3.18 -4.81
CA ILE A 185 0.40 3.38 -3.91
C ILE A 185 0.23 4.88 -3.68
N ILE A 186 -0.94 5.41 -4.06
CA ILE A 186 -1.31 6.82 -3.94
C ILE A 186 -2.34 6.97 -2.84
N ASN A 187 -1.88 7.44 -1.68
CA ASN A 187 -2.74 7.77 -0.53
C ASN A 187 -2.79 9.28 -0.26
N ASP A 188 -2.17 10.09 -1.13
CA ASP A 188 -2.29 11.55 -1.12
C ASP A 188 -3.27 12.00 -2.23
N PRO A 189 -4.40 12.64 -1.90
CA PRO A 189 -5.38 13.10 -2.90
C PRO A 189 -4.89 14.29 -3.74
N LYS A 190 -3.88 15.03 -3.28
CA LYS A 190 -3.33 16.19 -3.99
C LYS A 190 -2.27 15.80 -5.01
N TRP A 191 -1.65 14.65 -4.81
CA TRP A 191 -0.61 14.21 -5.72
C TRP A 191 -1.19 13.72 -7.05
N GLN A 192 -0.79 14.40 -8.13
CA GLN A 192 -1.24 14.12 -9.49
C GLN A 192 -0.05 13.68 -10.34
N PRO A 193 0.28 12.37 -10.38
CA PRO A 193 1.34 11.91 -11.26
C PRO A 193 0.96 12.15 -12.71
N GLY A 194 1.90 12.61 -13.53
CA GLY A 194 1.68 12.71 -14.97
C GLY A 194 1.34 11.34 -15.58
N ASN A 195 0.48 11.32 -16.61
CA ASN A 195 -0.03 10.09 -17.24
C ASN A 195 1.05 9.05 -17.55
N TRP A 196 2.23 9.49 -18.00
CA TRP A 196 3.34 8.60 -18.34
C TRP A 196 3.85 7.76 -17.15
N TRP A 197 3.73 8.29 -15.93
CA TRP A 197 4.21 7.63 -14.72
C TRP A 197 3.30 6.46 -14.40
N VAL A 198 1.99 6.72 -14.36
CA VAL A 198 0.97 5.67 -14.22
C VAL A 198 1.05 4.66 -15.36
N GLU A 199 1.32 5.13 -16.58
CA GLU A 199 1.44 4.26 -17.74
C GLU A 199 2.58 3.27 -17.65
N ALA A 200 3.69 3.71 -17.08
CA ALA A 200 4.91 2.93 -16.99
C ALA A 200 4.86 1.89 -15.87
N THR A 201 4.18 2.17 -14.76
CA THR A 201 4.25 1.35 -13.53
C THR A 201 3.77 -0.08 -13.69
N LEU A 202 4.33 -0.99 -12.88
CA LEU A 202 3.96 -2.40 -12.85
C LEU A 202 2.50 -2.60 -12.43
N GLY A 203 2.04 -1.77 -11.49
CA GLY A 203 0.67 -1.70 -10.99
C GLY A 203 0.50 -0.45 -10.12
N GLY A 204 -0.72 0.09 -10.11
CA GLY A 204 -1.05 1.30 -9.39
C GLY A 204 -2.30 1.11 -8.53
N ILE A 205 -2.19 1.49 -7.27
CA ILE A 205 -3.26 1.45 -6.27
C ILE A 205 -3.51 2.87 -5.80
N TRP A 206 -4.73 3.35 -5.97
CA TRP A 206 -5.16 4.63 -5.42
C TRP A 206 -6.11 4.38 -4.26
N THR A 207 -5.80 4.89 -3.08
CA THR A 207 -6.66 4.78 -1.88
C THR A 207 -7.23 6.12 -1.45
N ALA A 208 -6.65 7.22 -1.91
CA ALA A 208 -7.21 8.54 -1.75
C ALA A 208 -8.06 8.90 -2.97
N ALA A 209 -9.30 9.36 -2.72
CA ALA A 209 -10.09 9.97 -3.77
C ALA A 209 -9.41 11.27 -4.18
N PRO A 210 -9.07 11.45 -5.47
CA PRO A 210 -8.58 12.73 -5.94
C PRO A 210 -9.64 13.80 -5.66
N GLU A 211 -9.22 14.99 -5.26
CA GLU A 211 -10.14 16.11 -5.12
C GLU A 211 -10.75 16.47 -6.50
N GLY A 212 -12.08 16.34 -6.64
CA GLY A 212 -12.86 16.78 -7.81
C GLY A 212 -13.31 15.67 -8.78
N GLU A 213 -14.56 15.77 -9.25
CA GLU A 213 -15.18 14.82 -10.21
C GLU A 213 -14.40 14.68 -11.53
N TRP A 214 -13.77 15.75 -12.00
CA TRP A 214 -13.03 15.77 -13.27
C TRP A 214 -11.79 14.87 -13.25
N LEU A 215 -11.07 14.83 -12.13
CA LEU A 215 -9.86 14.00 -11.99
C LEU A 215 -10.24 12.52 -11.89
N MET A 216 -11.34 12.20 -11.21
CA MET A 216 -11.93 10.85 -11.23
C MET A 216 -12.35 10.41 -12.63
N GLN A 217 -12.95 11.32 -13.42
CA GLN A 217 -13.25 11.06 -14.83
C GLN A 217 -11.98 10.87 -15.66
N GLN A 218 -10.91 11.65 -15.44
CA GLN A 218 -9.63 11.44 -16.13
C GLN A 218 -8.99 10.10 -15.77
N LEU A 219 -8.92 9.74 -14.49
CA LEU A 219 -8.35 8.45 -14.07
C LEU A 219 -9.14 7.28 -14.67
N THR A 220 -10.47 7.37 -14.67
CA THR A 220 -11.34 6.30 -15.20
C THR A 220 -11.28 6.24 -16.73
N MET A 221 -11.32 7.37 -17.43
CA MET A 221 -11.35 7.42 -18.89
C MET A 221 -9.98 7.25 -19.55
N GLN A 222 -8.94 7.91 -19.02
CA GLN A 222 -7.60 7.91 -19.62
C GLN A 222 -6.78 6.69 -19.18
N LEU A 223 -6.89 6.30 -17.91
CA LEU A 223 -6.05 5.23 -17.36
C LEU A 223 -6.75 3.86 -17.36
N LYS A 224 -8.03 3.82 -17.75
CA LYS A 224 -8.89 2.61 -17.76
C LYS A 224 -8.85 1.87 -16.42
N ALA A 225 -8.76 2.62 -15.33
CA ALA A 225 -8.67 2.04 -14.00
C ALA A 225 -9.99 1.34 -13.63
N GLY A 226 -9.90 0.14 -13.04
CA GLY A 226 -11.04 -0.49 -12.40
C GLY A 226 -11.33 0.22 -11.07
N ALA A 227 -12.61 0.33 -10.70
CA ALA A 227 -13.02 0.90 -9.43
C ALA A 227 -13.50 -0.22 -8.50
N TRP A 228 -12.93 -0.29 -7.30
CA TRP A 228 -13.37 -1.19 -6.24
C TRP A 228 -14.01 -0.40 -5.11
N GLY A 229 -15.31 -0.58 -4.91
CA GLY A 229 -16.03 0.02 -3.79
C GLY A 229 -15.78 -0.75 -2.50
N MET A 230 -15.06 -0.15 -1.56
CA MET A 230 -14.96 -0.65 -0.19
C MET A 230 -16.32 -0.61 0.48
N LYS A 231 -16.66 -1.71 1.16
CA LYS A 231 -17.82 -1.79 2.02
C LYS A 231 -17.60 -0.96 3.29
N PRO A 232 -18.68 -0.40 3.86
CA PRO A 232 -18.66 0.13 5.23
C PRO A 232 -18.12 -0.91 6.22
N TRP A 233 -17.69 -0.44 7.38
CA TRP A 233 -17.28 -1.34 8.47
C TRP A 233 -18.46 -2.19 8.92
N SER A 234 -18.25 -3.49 9.01
CA SER A 234 -19.27 -4.38 9.57
C SER A 234 -19.40 -4.13 11.08
N PRO A 235 -20.57 -4.40 11.69
CA PRO A 235 -20.73 -4.34 13.14
C PRO A 235 -19.68 -5.18 13.89
N GLY A 236 -19.33 -6.35 13.37
CA GLY A 236 -18.29 -7.22 13.93
C GLY A 236 -16.88 -6.62 13.85
N GLU A 237 -16.51 -5.96 12.76
CA GLU A 237 -15.23 -5.24 12.66
C GLU A 237 -15.18 -4.07 13.66
N ILE A 238 -16.28 -3.32 13.81
CA ILE A 238 -16.37 -2.22 14.77
C ILE A 238 -16.27 -2.73 16.21
N ALA A 239 -16.97 -3.83 16.54
CA ALA A 239 -16.91 -4.46 17.85
C ALA A 239 -15.49 -4.97 18.17
N ALA A 240 -14.83 -5.61 17.19
CA ALA A 240 -13.46 -6.09 17.35
C ALA A 240 -12.47 -4.96 17.65
N VAL A 241 -12.54 -3.83 16.92
CA VAL A 241 -11.69 -2.66 17.20
C VAL A 241 -11.89 -2.17 18.64
N LYS A 242 -13.14 -2.12 19.13
CA LYS A 242 -13.44 -1.71 20.50
C LYS A 242 -12.86 -2.70 21.52
N THR A 243 -13.12 -3.99 21.35
CA THR A 243 -12.65 -5.04 22.28
C THR A 243 -11.13 -5.14 22.32
N LEU A 244 -10.47 -5.12 21.16
CA LEU A 244 -9.01 -5.19 21.07
C LEU A 244 -8.35 -3.99 21.78
N ARG A 245 -8.95 -2.79 21.67
CA ARG A 245 -8.50 -1.61 22.42
C ARG A 245 -8.71 -1.75 23.93
N THR A 246 -9.88 -2.24 24.36
CA THR A 246 -10.18 -2.38 25.78
C THR A 246 -9.27 -3.40 26.47
N ASN A 247 -9.00 -4.54 25.82
CA ASN A 247 -8.13 -5.58 26.36
C ASN A 247 -6.65 -5.17 26.46
N GLN A 248 -6.23 -4.15 25.72
CA GLN A 248 -4.87 -3.60 25.81
C GLN A 248 -4.69 -2.56 26.94
N LEU A 249 -5.79 -2.06 27.51
CA LEU A 249 -5.77 -1.09 28.62
C LEU A 249 -5.85 -1.77 30.01
N GLN A 250 -5.92 -3.09 30.06
CA GLN A 250 -5.96 -3.91 31.29
C GLN A 250 -4.60 -4.55 31.55
#